data_AF-A0A380ATF0-F1
#
_entry.id   AF-A0A380ATF0-F1
#
_cell.length_a   1.000
_cell.length_b   1.000
_cell.length_c   1.000
_cell.angle_alpha   90.00
_cell.angle_beta   90.00
_cell.angle_gamma   90.00
#
_symmetry.space_group_name_H-M   'P 1'
#
loop_
_entity.id
_entity.type
_entity.pdbx_description
1 polymer ?
#
loop_
_entity_poly.entity_id
_entity_poly.type
_entity_poly.pdbx_seq_one_letter_code
_entity_poly.pdbx_strand_id
1 'polypeptide(L)' 'MPESGAQEKYDTCFGEVLSAAADERVFQQGRWNFTAANADLHTIHHLGAGNFVRSGETLRAKPL' A
#
# COMPACT_ATOMS: atom_id res chain seq x y z
N MET A 1 -19.13 8.36 10.06
CA MET A 1 -19.66 7.28 9.20
C MET A 1 -20.76 6.57 9.97
N PRO A 2 -21.89 6.17 9.37
CA PRO A 2 -22.86 5.35 10.07
C PRO A 2 -22.20 4.03 10.53
N GLU A 3 -22.65 3.52 11.66
CA GLU A 3 -22.16 2.26 12.20
C GLU A 3 -22.48 1.13 11.22
N SER A 4 -21.46 0.40 10.80
CA SER A 4 -21.69 -0.83 10.04
C SER A 4 -21.82 -1.98 11.01
N GLY A 5 -22.76 -2.90 10.77
CA GLY A 5 -22.81 -4.16 11.52
C GLY A 5 -21.53 -5.00 11.39
N ALA A 6 -20.59 -4.62 10.51
CA ALA A 6 -19.27 -5.23 10.41
C ALA A 6 -18.33 -4.85 11.57
N GLN A 7 -18.53 -3.69 12.21
CA GLN A 7 -17.70 -3.26 13.35
C GLN A 7 -17.85 -4.25 14.52
N GLU A 8 -19.08 -4.58 14.91
CA GLU A 8 -19.33 -5.55 15.99
C GLU A 8 -19.07 -7.00 15.55
N LYS A 9 -19.44 -7.37 14.32
CA LYS A 9 -19.39 -8.77 13.89
C LYS A 9 -17.97 -9.30 13.64
N TYR A 10 -17.07 -8.41 13.20
CA TYR A 10 -15.72 -8.79 12.74
C TYR A 10 -14.61 -7.94 13.35
N ASP A 11 -14.92 -7.16 14.40
CA ASP A 11 -13.99 -6.21 15.01
C ASP A 11 -13.41 -5.21 14.00
N THR A 12 -14.18 -4.84 12.97
CA THR A 12 -13.71 -3.97 11.89
C THR A 12 -13.60 -2.52 12.39
N CYS A 13 -12.37 -1.99 12.41
CA CYS A 13 -12.10 -0.59 12.70
C CYS A 13 -12.26 0.29 11.45
N PHE A 14 -13.02 1.39 11.56
CA PHE A 14 -13.14 2.41 10.53
C PHE A 14 -12.51 3.73 10.99
N GLY A 15 -11.83 4.44 10.09
CA GLY A 15 -11.19 5.71 10.41
C GLY A 15 -11.06 6.63 9.20
N GLU A 16 -11.08 7.94 9.46
CA GLU A 16 -10.81 8.98 8.47
C GLU A 16 -9.31 9.30 8.42
N VAL A 17 -8.75 9.43 7.21
CA VAL A 17 -7.35 9.83 7.01
C VAL A 17 -7.25 11.35 7.03
N LEU A 18 -6.71 11.91 8.11
CA LEU A 18 -6.52 13.36 8.25
C LEU A 18 -5.20 13.87 7.64
N SER A 19 -4.18 13.01 7.56
CA SER A 19 -2.88 13.32 6.95
C SER A 19 -2.16 12.04 6.49
N ALA A 20 -1.22 12.16 5.56
CA ALA A 20 -0.39 11.07 5.07
C ALA A 20 1.05 11.55 4.82
N ALA A 21 2.01 10.66 5.00
CA ALA A 21 3.43 10.88 4.75
C ALA A 21 4.04 9.65 4.07
N ALA A 22 5.09 9.86 3.30
CA ALA A 22 5.85 8.79 2.66
C ALA A 22 7.31 9.21 2.46
N ASP A 23 8.19 8.22 2.30
CA ASP A 23 9.60 8.46 1.98
C ASP A 23 9.73 8.86 0.50
N GLU A 24 10.28 10.05 0.25
CA GLU A 24 10.42 10.62 -1.10
C GLU A 24 11.27 9.74 -2.04
N ARG A 25 12.14 8.88 -1.49
CA ARG A 25 12.96 7.96 -2.29
C ARG A 25 12.13 6.88 -3.00
N VAL A 26 10.88 6.66 -2.58
CA VAL A 26 9.99 5.63 -3.15
C VAL A 26 8.59 6.15 -3.49
N PHE A 27 8.16 7.28 -2.91
CA PHE A 27 6.89 7.92 -3.24
C PHE A 27 7.08 9.43 -3.38
N GLN A 28 6.85 9.95 -4.59
CA GLN A 28 7.03 11.36 -4.90
C GLN A 28 5.97 11.81 -5.91
N GLN A 29 5.53 13.06 -5.82
CA GLN A 29 4.54 13.66 -6.74
C GLN A 29 3.26 12.82 -6.89
N GLY A 30 2.81 12.21 -5.78
CA GLY A 30 1.59 11.39 -5.75
C GLY A 30 1.71 10.03 -6.43
N ARG A 31 2.94 9.54 -6.68
CA ARG A 31 3.17 8.27 -7.38
C ARG A 31 4.27 7.45 -6.71
N TRP A 32 4.08 6.13 -6.73
CA TRP A 32 5.14 5.18 -6.39
C TRP A 32 6.21 5.14 -7.47
N ASN A 33 7.47 5.06 -7.05
CA ASN A 33 8.65 4.88 -7.89
C ASN A 33 9.46 3.69 -7.37
N PHE A 34 9.05 2.48 -7.75
CA PHE A 34 9.80 1.27 -7.41
C PHE A 34 10.96 1.06 -8.38
N THR A 35 12.18 1.02 -7.85
CA THR A 35 13.41 0.79 -8.59
C THR A 35 14.26 -0.27 -7.90
N ALA A 36 15.23 -0.85 -8.60
CA ALA A 36 16.19 -1.77 -7.97
C ALA A 36 17.01 -1.09 -6.86
N ALA A 37 17.29 0.21 -7.01
CA ALA A 37 18.09 0.99 -6.05
C ALA A 37 17.35 1.26 -4.72
N ASN A 38 16.03 1.12 -4.66
CA ASN A 38 15.22 1.34 -3.46
C ASN A 38 14.44 0.08 -3.04
N ALA A 39 14.93 -1.12 -3.38
CA ALA A 39 14.27 -2.40 -3.13
C ALA A 39 13.92 -2.65 -1.64
N ASP A 40 14.66 -2.05 -0.72
CA ASP A 40 14.42 -2.16 0.73
C ASP A 40 13.25 -1.29 1.20
N LEU A 41 12.77 -0.36 0.36
CA LEU A 41 11.61 0.50 0.62
C LEU A 41 10.33 -0.01 -0.05
N HIS A 42 10.39 -1.16 -0.76
CA HIS A 42 9.22 -1.71 -1.43
C HIS A 42 8.24 -2.27 -0.41
N THR A 43 6.94 -2.08 -0.66
CA THR A 43 5.90 -2.66 0.19
C THR A 43 5.96 -4.18 0.13
N ILE A 44 5.68 -4.83 1.26
CA ILE A 44 5.53 -6.28 1.37
C ILE A 44 4.04 -6.67 1.40
N HIS A 45 3.72 -7.79 0.78
CA HIS A 45 2.38 -8.39 0.78
C HIS A 45 2.46 -9.77 1.39
N HIS A 46 1.71 -9.99 2.48
CA HIS A 46 1.68 -11.26 3.19
C HIS A 46 0.85 -12.30 2.43
N LEU A 47 1.40 -13.50 2.24
CA LEU A 47 0.75 -14.62 1.55
C LEU A 47 0.30 -15.74 2.49
N GLY A 48 0.61 -15.64 3.78
CA GLY A 48 0.37 -16.68 4.77
C GLY A 48 1.60 -17.54 5.06
N ALA A 49 1.57 -18.27 6.16
CA ALA A 49 2.64 -19.17 6.63
C ALA A 49 4.03 -18.49 6.71
N GLY A 50 4.06 -17.19 7.01
CA GLY A 50 5.32 -16.42 7.09
C GLY A 50 5.92 -16.03 5.74
N ASN A 51 5.22 -16.26 4.63
CA ASN A 51 5.68 -15.89 3.29
C ASN A 51 5.23 -14.48 2.91
N PHE A 52 6.15 -13.72 2.32
CA PHE A 52 5.91 -12.37 1.84
C PHE A 52 6.47 -12.20 0.44
N VAL A 53 5.84 -11.34 -0.34
CA VAL A 53 6.37 -10.85 -1.61
C VAL A 53 6.55 -9.34 -1.57
N ARG A 54 7.59 -8.83 -2.22
CA ARG A 54 7.73 -7.40 -2.46
C ARG A 54 6.91 -7.00 -3.69
N SER A 55 6.50 -5.73 -3.74
CA SER A 55 5.96 -5.16 -4.98
C SER A 55 6.92 -5.39 -6.15
N GLY A 56 6.38 -5.85 -7.28
CA GLY A 56 7.17 -6.20 -8.47
C GLY A 56 7.49 -4.99 -9.36
N GLU A 57 7.99 -5.28 -10.56
CA GLU A 57 8.28 -4.27 -11.57
C GLU A 57 7.03 -3.51 -12.02
N THR A 58 7.18 -2.22 -12.30
CA THR A 58 6.08 -1.37 -12.78
C THR A 58 5.81 -1.64 -14.26
N LEU A 59 4.60 -2.08 -14.59
CA LEU A 59 4.12 -2.15 -15.97
C LEU A 59 3.41 -0.85 -16.34
N ARG A 60 3.73 -0.28 -17.52
CA ARG A 60 3.07 0.92 -18.05
C ARG A 60 2.13 0.57 -19.20
N ALA A 61 0.91 1.09 -19.16
CA ALA A 61 -0.02 1.00 -20.26
C ALA A 61 0.50 1.77 -21.48
N LYS A 62 -0.01 1.44 -22.68
CA LYS A 62 0.28 2.20 -23.89
C LYS A 62 -0.30 3.62 -23.77
N PRO A 63 0.35 4.65 -24.32
CA PRO A 63 -0.26 5.97 -24.48
C PRO A 63 -1.58 5.87 -25.25
N LEU A 64 -2.51 6.77 -24.94
CA LEU A 64 -3.73 6.98 -25.73
C LEU A 64 -3.40 7.56 -27.11
#